data_AF-A0A377LP83-F1
#
_entry.id   AF-A0A377LP83-F1
#
_cell.length_a   1.000
_cell.length_b   1.000
_cell.length_c   1.000
_cell.angle_alpha   90.00
_cell.angle_beta   90.00
_cell.angle_gamma   90.00
#
_symmetry.space_group_name_H-M   'P 1'
#
loop_
_entity.id
_entity.type
_entity.pdbx_description
1 polymer ?
#
loop_
_entity_poly.entity_id
_entity_poly.type
_entity_poly.pdbx_seq_one_letter_code
_entity_poly.pdbx_strand_id
1 'polypeptide(L)'
;MKWCKKGGFSFTLRSSGEIPSTSTQVVIGDTMGELMLLYGIADLAFVGGSLVERGGHNPLEPAAHAIPVLMGPHTFNFKDICAKLQQAEGLITVTDADSVVKEVSTLLTDEDYRLWYGRHAVEVLHQNQGALTRLLQLLQPYLPQRSH
;
A
#
# COMPACT_ATOMS: atom_id res chain seq x y z
N MET A 1 -14.64 11.06 9.36
CA MET A 1 -15.69 12.12 9.34
C MET A 1 -15.31 13.41 10.07
N LYS A 2 -14.91 13.40 11.35
CA LYS A 2 -14.59 14.63 12.12
C LYS A 2 -13.58 15.55 11.42
N TRP A 3 -12.51 14.98 10.88
CA TRP A 3 -11.46 15.72 10.18
C TRP A 3 -11.92 16.31 8.84
N CYS A 4 -12.67 15.55 8.04
CA CYS A 4 -13.25 16.03 6.78
C CYS A 4 -14.16 17.24 7.02
N LYS A 5 -15.05 17.15 8.03
CA LYS A 5 -15.93 18.27 8.43
C LYS A 5 -15.14 19.49 8.90
N LYS A 6 -14.10 19.29 9.72
CA LYS A 6 -13.25 20.39 10.20
C LYS A 6 -12.47 21.07 9.07
N GLY A 7 -12.05 20.31 8.07
CA GLY A 7 -11.35 20.82 6.88
C GLY A 7 -12.27 21.39 5.81
N GLY A 8 -13.60 21.33 5.98
CA GLY A 8 -14.55 21.81 4.97
C GLY A 8 -14.58 20.97 3.69
N PHE A 9 -14.07 19.73 3.73
CA PHE A 9 -14.05 18.85 2.56
C PHE A 9 -15.42 18.28 2.26
N SER A 10 -15.79 18.27 0.98
CA SER A 10 -16.91 17.47 0.47
C SER A 10 -16.55 15.98 0.53
N PHE A 11 -17.34 15.18 1.25
CA PHE A 11 -17.06 13.75 1.42
C PHE A 11 -18.32 12.88 1.38
N THR A 12 -18.15 11.62 0.99
CA THR A 12 -19.17 10.57 1.08
C THR A 12 -18.62 9.32 1.78
N LEU A 13 -19.51 8.42 2.22
CA LEU A 13 -19.18 7.15 2.83
C LEU A 13 -19.35 6.03 1.80
N ARG A 14 -18.43 5.07 1.77
CA ARG A 14 -18.55 3.91 0.88
C ARG A 14 -19.82 3.10 1.16
N SER A 15 -20.18 2.96 2.42
CA SER A 15 -21.40 2.27 2.88
C SER A 15 -22.71 2.92 2.43
N SER A 16 -22.69 4.21 2.05
CA SER A 16 -23.90 4.93 1.61
C SER A 16 -24.41 4.47 0.24
N GLY A 17 -23.54 3.86 -0.57
CA GLY A 17 -23.86 3.47 -1.95
C GLY A 17 -23.94 4.64 -2.93
N GLU A 18 -23.68 5.87 -2.49
CA GLU A 18 -23.64 7.03 -3.37
C GLU A 18 -22.46 6.97 -4.33
N ILE A 19 -22.70 7.31 -5.60
CA ILE A 19 -21.64 7.43 -6.60
C ILE A 19 -20.94 8.80 -6.40
N PRO A 20 -19.61 8.83 -6.17
CA PRO A 20 -18.87 10.07 -6.06
C PRO A 20 -19.06 10.95 -7.30
N SER A 21 -19.31 12.24 -7.08
CA SER A 21 -19.40 13.24 -8.16
C SER A 21 -18.06 13.95 -8.34
N THR A 22 -17.97 14.82 -9.35
CA THR A 22 -16.81 15.71 -9.55
C THR A 22 -16.59 16.70 -8.39
N SER A 23 -17.60 16.92 -7.54
CA SER A 23 -17.48 17.75 -6.34
C SER A 23 -17.03 16.98 -5.09
N THR A 24 -16.92 15.65 -5.17
CA THR A 24 -16.50 14.80 -4.05
C THR A 24 -14.98 14.83 -3.94
N GLN A 25 -14.47 15.32 -2.80
CA GLN A 25 -13.02 15.42 -2.56
C GLN A 25 -12.48 14.24 -1.75
N VAL A 26 -13.30 13.63 -0.90
CA VAL A 26 -12.90 12.52 -0.04
C VAL A 26 -13.97 11.43 -0.03
N VAL A 27 -13.58 10.18 -0.30
CA VAL A 27 -14.42 9.02 -0.06
C VAL A 27 -13.88 8.28 1.16
N ILE A 28 -14.74 8.05 2.16
CA ILE A 28 -14.35 7.31 3.37
C ILE A 28 -14.75 5.84 3.17
N GLY A 29 -13.76 4.96 3.07
CA GLY A 29 -13.96 3.50 3.10
C GLY A 29 -14.27 3.04 4.52
N ASP A 30 -15.55 2.96 4.86
CA ASP A 30 -16.07 2.50 6.16
C ASP A 30 -16.60 1.07 6.14
N THR A 31 -16.17 0.29 5.14
CA THR A 31 -16.58 -1.08 4.85
C THR A 31 -15.37 -2.02 4.89
N MET A 32 -15.60 -3.29 5.25
CA MET A 32 -14.56 -4.30 5.34
C MET A 32 -14.37 -5.05 4.02
N GLY A 33 -13.12 -5.44 3.71
CA GLY A 33 -12.79 -6.30 2.58
C GLY A 33 -12.69 -5.61 1.22
N GLU A 34 -12.89 -4.29 1.15
CA GLU A 34 -12.84 -3.54 -0.11
C GLU A 34 -11.48 -2.88 -0.39
N LEU A 35 -10.48 -3.04 0.48
CA LEU A 35 -9.20 -2.33 0.34
C LEU A 35 -8.48 -2.66 -0.97
N MET A 36 -8.52 -3.91 -1.44
CA MET A 36 -7.91 -4.30 -2.72
C MET A 36 -8.59 -3.64 -3.91
N LEU A 37 -9.92 -3.48 -3.85
CA LEU A 37 -10.66 -2.75 -4.88
C LEU A 37 -10.22 -1.28 -4.92
N LEU A 38 -10.04 -0.66 -3.75
CA LEU A 38 -9.60 0.72 -3.65
C LEU A 38 -8.18 0.92 -4.19
N TYR A 39 -7.25 -0.02 -3.92
CA TYR A 39 -5.93 0.03 -4.54
C TYR A 39 -5.99 -0.16 -6.05
N GLY A 40 -6.88 -1.01 -6.56
CA GLY A 40 -7.03 -1.25 -8.00
C GLY A 40 -7.50 -0.03 -8.81
N ILE A 41 -8.04 1.01 -8.16
CA ILE A 41 -8.47 2.26 -8.80
C ILE A 41 -7.63 3.47 -8.38
N ALA A 42 -6.63 3.28 -7.52
CA ALA A 42 -5.79 4.36 -7.01
C ALA A 42 -4.58 4.60 -7.93
N ASP A 43 -4.11 5.84 -8.00
CA ASP A 43 -2.86 6.17 -8.70
C ASP A 43 -1.62 5.94 -7.82
N LEU A 44 -1.79 6.02 -6.50
CA LEU A 44 -0.75 5.86 -5.47
C LEU A 44 -1.38 5.49 -4.13
N ALA A 45 -0.58 4.93 -3.21
CA ALA A 45 -1.05 4.56 -1.88
C ALA A 45 -0.10 5.03 -0.78
N PHE A 46 -0.65 5.71 0.23
CA PHE A 46 0.04 5.92 1.49
C PHE A 46 -0.43 4.89 2.51
N VAL A 47 0.48 4.03 2.99
CA VAL A 47 0.16 2.98 3.96
C VAL A 47 0.40 3.51 5.38
N GLY A 48 -0.71 3.66 6.11
CA GLY A 48 -0.74 4.24 7.45
C GLY A 48 -0.07 3.41 8.55
N GLY A 49 -0.13 3.92 9.78
CA GLY A 49 0.51 3.29 10.95
C GLY A 49 2.04 3.39 10.97
N SER A 50 2.62 4.15 10.03
CA SER A 50 4.05 4.22 9.73
C SER A 50 4.69 5.59 10.05
N LEU A 51 3.90 6.67 10.11
CA LEU A 51 4.35 8.01 10.58
C LEU A 51 4.38 8.14 12.10
N VAL A 52 3.82 7.17 12.81
CA VAL A 52 3.89 7.05 14.26
C VAL A 52 4.54 5.71 14.59
N GLU A 53 5.12 5.57 15.78
CA GLU A 53 5.80 4.36 16.26
C GLU A 53 4.84 3.18 16.52
N ARG A 54 4.14 2.73 15.48
CA ARG A 54 3.22 1.58 15.49
C ARG A 54 3.67 0.43 14.58
N GLY A 55 4.66 0.68 13.73
CA GLY A 55 5.35 -0.36 12.94
C GLY A 55 4.81 -0.55 11.53
N GLY A 56 3.85 0.26 11.09
CA GLY A 56 3.29 0.22 9.73
C GLY A 56 2.30 -0.92 9.49
N HIS A 57 1.64 -0.86 8.33
CA HIS A 57 0.81 -1.93 7.79
C HIS A 57 1.46 -2.53 6.53
N ASN A 58 0.84 -3.56 5.96
CA ASN A 58 1.39 -4.36 4.87
C ASN A 58 1.55 -3.54 3.57
N PRO A 59 2.78 -3.29 3.09
CA PRO A 59 3.01 -2.57 1.84
C PRO A 59 2.81 -3.43 0.59
N LEU A 60 2.73 -4.76 0.73
CA LEU A 60 2.61 -5.66 -0.43
C LEU A 60 1.26 -5.58 -1.13
N GLU A 61 0.22 -5.18 -0.39
CA GLU A 61 -1.12 -5.01 -0.94
C GLU A 61 -1.16 -3.97 -2.06
N PRO A 62 -0.78 -2.70 -1.85
CA PRO A 62 -0.71 -1.73 -2.94
C PRO A 62 0.39 -2.07 -3.96
N ALA A 63 1.52 -2.64 -3.53
CA ALA A 63 2.58 -3.05 -4.46
C ALA A 63 2.10 -4.09 -5.49
N ALA A 64 1.20 -5.00 -5.10
CA ALA A 64 0.59 -5.98 -6.01
C ALA A 64 -0.26 -5.34 -7.12
N HIS A 65 -0.75 -4.12 -6.89
CA HIS A 65 -1.49 -3.34 -7.89
C HIS A 65 -0.58 -2.47 -8.77
N ALA A 66 0.75 -2.60 -8.65
CA ALA A 66 1.74 -1.84 -9.41
C ALA A 66 1.58 -0.32 -9.27
N ILE A 67 1.17 0.14 -8.08
CA ILE A 67 1.08 1.57 -7.74
C ILE A 67 2.19 1.95 -6.76
N PRO A 68 2.69 3.19 -6.80
CA PRO A 68 3.66 3.70 -5.84
C PRO A 68 3.17 3.57 -4.40
N VAL A 69 4.07 3.10 -3.53
CA VAL A 69 3.81 2.94 -2.10
C VAL A 69 4.58 4.00 -1.33
N LEU A 70 3.88 4.76 -0.48
CA LEU A 70 4.47 5.70 0.46
C LEU A 70 4.26 5.20 1.89
N MET A 71 5.29 5.30 2.72
CA MET A 71 5.22 4.96 4.15
C MET A 71 6.04 5.92 4.99
N GLY A 72 5.65 6.05 6.26
CA GLY A 72 6.49 6.68 7.29
C GLY A 72 7.69 5.83 7.71
N PRO A 73 8.61 6.39 8.52
CA PRO A 73 9.86 5.73 8.89
C PRO A 73 9.68 4.52 9.84
N HIS A 74 8.54 4.39 10.49
CA HIS A 74 8.30 3.36 11.50
C HIS A 74 7.67 2.10 10.86
N THR A 75 8.48 1.28 10.21
CA THR A 75 8.05 0.09 9.46
C THR A 75 8.50 -1.24 10.09
N PHE A 76 8.80 -1.26 11.38
CA PHE A 76 9.46 -2.41 12.04
C PHE A 76 8.67 -3.73 11.95
N ASN A 77 7.34 -3.72 11.78
CA ASN A 77 6.55 -4.94 11.58
C ASN A 77 6.79 -5.58 10.20
N PHE A 78 7.25 -4.78 9.23
CA PHE A 78 7.45 -5.17 7.83
C PHE A 78 8.88 -4.84 7.34
N LYS A 79 9.85 -4.75 8.28
CA LYS A 79 11.20 -4.23 8.02
C LYS A 79 11.88 -4.86 6.80
N ASP A 80 11.87 -6.18 6.69
CA ASP A 80 12.54 -6.88 5.59
C ASP A 80 11.87 -6.62 4.24
N ILE A 81 10.54 -6.52 4.22
CA ILE A 81 9.77 -6.23 3.01
C ILE A 81 10.01 -4.76 2.60
N CYS A 82 9.92 -3.83 3.55
CA CYS A 82 10.18 -2.42 3.29
C CYS A 82 11.62 -2.18 2.83
N ALA A 83 12.61 -2.89 3.38
CA ALA A 83 13.99 -2.80 2.93
C ALA A 83 14.16 -3.26 1.47
N LYS A 84 13.53 -4.37 1.08
CA LYS A 84 13.53 -4.85 -0.31
C LYS A 84 12.86 -3.86 -1.25
N LEU A 85 11.69 -3.34 -0.87
CA LEU A 85 11.00 -2.33 -1.66
C LEU A 85 11.82 -1.04 -1.79
N GLN A 86 12.45 -0.57 -0.72
CA GLN A 86 13.28 0.63 -0.75
C GLN A 86 14.52 0.45 -1.65
N GLN A 87 15.17 -0.71 -1.58
CA GLN A 87 16.32 -1.05 -2.42
C GLN A 87 15.98 -1.12 -3.91
N ALA A 88 14.77 -1.59 -4.22
CA ALA A 88 14.28 -1.68 -5.58
C ALA A 88 13.66 -0.37 -6.07
N GLU A 89 13.62 0.71 -5.29
CA GLU A 89 12.88 1.93 -5.66
C GLU A 89 11.36 1.67 -5.84
N GLY A 90 10.80 0.73 -5.10
CA GLY A 90 9.36 0.43 -5.02
C GLY A 90 8.66 1.00 -3.78
N LEU A 91 9.38 1.71 -2.91
CA LEU A 91 8.85 2.36 -1.70
C LEU A 91 9.46 3.75 -1.53
N ILE A 92 8.62 4.72 -1.20
CA ILE A 92 9.01 6.09 -0.87
C ILE A 92 8.80 6.29 0.64
N THR A 93 9.87 6.63 1.34
CA THR A 93 9.80 6.96 2.77
C THR A 93 9.56 8.46 2.95
N VAL A 94 8.51 8.83 3.69
CA VAL A 94 8.12 10.21 4.02
C VAL A 94 8.11 10.43 5.53
N THR A 95 8.55 11.58 6.03
CA THR A 95 8.79 11.80 7.47
C THR A 95 7.78 12.74 8.13
N ASP A 96 7.08 13.53 7.34
CA ASP A 96 6.25 14.64 7.80
C ASP A 96 5.21 15.03 6.74
N ALA A 97 4.37 16.01 7.06
CA ALA A 97 3.32 16.47 6.15
C ALA A 97 3.89 17.09 4.87
N ASP A 98 5.02 17.81 4.95
CA ASP A 98 5.60 18.50 3.81
C ASP A 98 6.18 17.51 2.79
N SER A 99 6.88 16.48 3.27
CA SER A 99 7.39 15.37 2.45
C SER A 99 6.24 14.57 1.82
N VAL A 100 5.15 14.33 2.55
CA VAL A 100 3.94 13.70 1.97
C VAL A 100 3.38 14.55 0.83
N VAL A 101 3.17 15.86 1.05
CA VAL A 101 2.61 16.77 0.03
C VAL A 101 3.51 16.81 -1.20
N LYS A 102 4.82 16.94 -1.00
CA LYS A 102 5.80 16.98 -2.08
C LYS A 102 5.74 15.70 -2.93
N GLU A 103 5.90 14.53 -2.32
CA GLU A 103 5.98 13.27 -3.07
C GLU A 103 4.65 12.90 -3.72
N VAL A 104 3.51 13.12 -3.05
CA VAL A 104 2.19 12.92 -3.66
C VAL A 104 1.99 13.87 -4.84
N SER A 105 2.38 15.14 -4.73
CA SER A 105 2.25 16.08 -5.84
C SER A 105 3.09 15.64 -7.04
N THR A 106 4.35 15.26 -6.82
CA THR A 106 5.23 14.75 -7.88
C THR A 106 4.63 13.53 -8.57
N LEU A 107 4.16 12.53 -7.82
CA LEU A 107 3.56 11.31 -8.37
C LEU A 107 2.27 11.56 -9.16
N LEU A 108 1.51 12.61 -8.81
CA LEU A 108 0.30 12.98 -9.54
C LEU A 108 0.63 13.74 -10.84
N THR A 109 1.70 14.52 -10.86
CA THR A 109 2.08 15.36 -12.02
C THR A 109 3.07 14.70 -12.98
N ASP A 110 3.87 13.74 -12.51
CA ASP A 110 4.89 13.03 -13.27
C ASP A 110 4.50 11.56 -13.44
N GLU A 111 3.99 11.23 -14.63
CA GLU A 111 3.54 9.89 -14.95
C GLU A 111 4.69 8.88 -15.03
N ASP A 112 5.84 9.27 -15.57
CA ASP A 112 7.00 8.39 -15.69
C ASP A 112 7.54 8.01 -14.31
N TYR A 113 7.61 8.98 -13.39
CA TYR A 113 7.98 8.76 -12.00
C TYR A 113 6.99 7.82 -11.29
N ARG A 114 5.68 8.03 -11.49
CA ARG A 114 4.63 7.14 -10.95
C ARG A 114 4.76 5.72 -11.48
N LEU A 115 4.91 5.54 -12.80
CA LEU A 115 5.05 4.22 -13.41
C LEU A 115 6.38 3.53 -13.07
N TRP A 116 7.45 4.30 -12.82
CA TRP A 116 8.72 3.78 -12.34
C TRP A 116 8.54 3.08 -10.99
N TYR A 117 8.06 3.82 -9.98
CA TYR A 117 7.86 3.28 -8.64
C TYR A 117 6.84 2.13 -8.61
N GLY A 118 5.74 2.25 -9.36
CA GLY A 118 4.74 1.21 -9.45
C GLY A 118 5.27 -0.12 -9.99
N ARG A 119 6.07 -0.07 -11.07
CA ARG A 119 6.71 -1.27 -11.65
C ARG A 119 7.70 -1.92 -10.69
N HIS A 120 8.54 -1.11 -10.04
CA HIS A 120 9.53 -1.63 -9.09
C HIS A 120 8.86 -2.24 -7.85
N ALA A 121 7.75 -1.68 -7.38
CA ALA A 121 6.97 -2.24 -6.28
C ALA A 121 6.46 -3.67 -6.62
N VAL A 122 5.89 -3.87 -7.81
CA VAL A 122 5.37 -5.19 -8.22
C VAL A 122 6.49 -6.18 -8.55
N GLU A 123 7.64 -5.73 -9.06
CA GLU A 123 8.80 -6.59 -9.30
C GLU A 123 9.32 -7.24 -8.02
N VAL A 124 9.37 -6.49 -6.91
CA VAL A 124 9.74 -7.07 -5.61
C VAL A 124 8.76 -8.16 -5.20
N LEU A 125 7.47 -8.00 -5.49
CA LEU A 125 6.50 -9.05 -5.22
C LEU A 125 6.80 -10.31 -6.05
N HIS A 126 7.01 -10.17 -7.36
CA HIS A 126 7.36 -11.28 -8.25
C HIS A 126 8.63 -12.01 -7.82
N GLN A 127 9.66 -11.29 -7.39
CA GLN A 127 10.92 -11.87 -6.90
C GLN A 127 10.75 -12.63 -5.58
N ASN A 128 9.74 -12.29 -4.77
CA ASN A 128 9.43 -12.97 -3.52
C ASN A 128 8.32 -14.04 -3.67
N GLN A 129 7.78 -14.25 -4.88
CA GLN A 129 6.89 -15.37 -5.15
C GLN A 129 7.63 -16.71 -5.04
N GLY A 130 6.91 -17.75 -4.61
CA GLY A 130 7.48 -19.09 -4.43
C GLY A 130 8.12 -19.35 -3.06
N ALA A 131 8.11 -18.38 -2.14
CA ALA A 131 8.57 -18.59 -0.76
C ALA A 131 7.81 -19.73 -0.06
N LEU A 132 6.48 -19.81 -0.26
CA LEU A 132 5.67 -20.92 0.23
C LEU A 132 6.11 -22.26 -0.38
N THR A 133 6.31 -22.33 -1.69
CA THR A 133 6.76 -23.54 -2.38
C THR A 133 8.11 -24.00 -1.84
N ARG A 134 9.05 -23.07 -1.66
CA ARG A 134 10.38 -23.35 -1.11
C ARG A 134 10.30 -23.83 0.34
N LEU A 135 9.44 -23.22 1.16
CA LEU A 135 9.20 -23.67 2.53
C LEU A 135 8.61 -25.08 2.56
N LEU A 136 7.60 -25.36 1.72
CA LEU A 136 6.99 -26.68 1.60
C LEU A 136 8.02 -27.73 1.16
N GLN A 137 8.90 -27.40 0.21
CA GLN A 137 10.00 -28.28 -0.20
C GLN A 137 10.97 -28.57 0.95
N LEU A 138 11.30 -27.58 1.78
CA LEU A 138 12.16 -27.75 2.95
C LEU A 138 11.50 -28.58 4.06
N LEU A 139 10.18 -28.45 4.22
CA LEU A 139 9.40 -29.22 5.19
C LEU A 139 9.04 -30.62 4.70
N GLN A 140 9.06 -30.87 3.38
CA GLN A 140 8.69 -32.13 2.75
C GLN A 140 9.36 -33.37 3.38
N PRO A 141 10.66 -33.36 3.74
CA PRO A 141 11.30 -34.50 4.40
C PRO A 141 10.82 -34.77 5.84
N TYR A 142 10.19 -33.80 6.49
CA TYR A 142 9.75 -33.86 7.89
C TYR A 142 8.24 -34.06 8.03
N LEU A 143 7.48 -33.95 6.93
CA LEU A 143 6.04 -34.18 6.93
C LEU A 143 5.75 -35.69 6.94
N PRO A 144 4.82 -36.16 7.79
CA PRO A 144 4.41 -37.56 7.77
C PRO A 144 3.87 -37.92 6.39
N GLN A 145 4.18 -39.13 5.91
CA GLN A 145 3.53 -39.65 4.70
C GLN A 145 2.02 -39.66 4.93
N ARG A 146 1.28 -39.09 3.97
CA ARG A 146 -0.17 -39.01 4.02
C ARG A 146 -0.73 -40.44 4.02
N SER A 147 -1.12 -40.95 5.18
CA SER A 147 -1.87 -42.19 5.30
C SER A 147 -3.22 -41.98 4.61
N HIS A 148 -3.52 -42.81 3.61
CA HIS A 148 -4.84 -42.84 2.96
C HIS A 148 -5.92 -43.33 3.92
#